data_AF-A0A2T4YLD4-F1
#
_entry.id   AF-A0A2T4YLD4-F1
#
_cell.length_a   1.000
_cell.length_b   1.000
_cell.length_c   1.000
_cell.angle_alpha   90.00
_cell.angle_beta   90.00
_cell.angle_gamma   90.00
#
_symmetry.space_group_name_H-M   'P 1'
#
loop_
_entity.id
_entity.type
_entity.pdbx_description
1 polymer ?
#
loop_
_entity_poly.entity_id
_entity_poly.type
_entity_poly.pdbx_seq_one_letter_code
_entity_poly.pdbx_strand_id
1 'polypeptide(L)' 'MLTGLQEAPSYLAAHRWRYALVEETAGEPFLYDEARAIGACGDWCLGARVEAAFDSGDGLGAAIAGRA' A
#
# COMPACT_ATOMS: atom_id res chain seq x y z
N MET A 1 -2.43 5.12 -33.57
CA MET A 1 -2.71 5.31 -32.13
C MET A 1 -3.72 4.27 -31.67
N LEU A 2 -3.55 3.69 -30.47
CA LEU A 2 -4.41 2.62 -29.93
C LEU A 2 -5.88 3.05 -29.69
N THR A 3 -6.12 4.37 -29.57
CA THR A 3 -7.44 4.98 -29.33
C THR A 3 -8.06 5.63 -30.57
N GLY A 4 -7.38 5.63 -31.72
CA GLY A 4 -7.86 6.32 -32.94
C GLY A 4 -7.76 7.85 -32.92
N LEU A 5 -7.27 8.44 -31.83
CA LEU A 5 -7.04 9.90 -31.74
C LEU A 5 -5.93 10.31 -32.70
N GLN A 6 -6.22 11.36 -33.49
CA GLN A 6 -5.33 11.90 -34.53
C GLN A 6 -4.65 13.20 -34.09
N GLU A 7 -5.19 13.88 -33.07
CA GLU A 7 -4.63 15.13 -32.56
C GLU A 7 -3.56 14.88 -31.50
N ALA A 8 -2.54 15.75 -31.49
CA ALA A 8 -1.54 15.75 -30.44
C ALA A 8 -2.16 16.27 -29.12
N PRO A 9 -1.85 15.65 -27.97
CA PRO A 9 -2.36 16.10 -26.68
C PRO A 9 -1.84 17.51 -26.35
N SER A 10 -2.71 18.36 -25.81
CA SER A 10 -2.35 19.71 -25.36
C SER A 10 -1.48 19.72 -24.10
N TYR A 11 -1.42 18.61 -23.37
CA TYR A 11 -0.60 18.42 -22.19
C TYR A 11 -0.15 16.96 -22.05
N LEU A 12 1.11 16.75 -21.63
CA LEU A 12 1.70 15.44 -21.40
C LEU A 12 2.54 15.45 -20.13
N ALA A 13 2.38 14.42 -19.31
CA ALA A 13 3.23 14.15 -18.16
C ALA A 13 3.41 12.64 -17.98
N ALA A 14 4.54 12.24 -17.40
CA ALA A 14 4.83 10.86 -17.05
C ALA A 14 5.32 10.81 -15.61
N HIS A 15 4.88 9.78 -14.87
CA HIS A 15 5.37 9.49 -13.53
C HIS A 15 5.68 7.99 -13.43
N ARG A 16 6.75 7.65 -12.70
CA ARG A 16 7.13 6.25 -12.44
C ARG A 16 7.04 5.93 -10.97
N TRP A 17 6.06 5.12 -10.61
CA TRP A 17 5.88 4.56 -9.29
C TRP A 17 6.64 3.22 -9.20
N ARG A 18 7.84 3.22 -8.63
CA ARG A 18 8.68 2.01 -8.54
C ARG A 18 8.05 0.91 -7.67
N TYR A 19 7.28 1.30 -6.65
CA TYR A 19 6.71 0.41 -5.64
C TYR A 19 5.18 0.59 -5.58
N ALA A 20 4.55 0.66 -6.75
CA ALA A 20 3.12 0.99 -6.87
C ALA A 20 2.18 -0.17 -6.49
N LEU A 21 2.67 -1.40 -6.65
CA LEU A 21 1.88 -2.60 -6.58
C LEU A 21 2.74 -3.68 -5.93
N VAL A 22 2.27 -4.22 -4.80
CA VAL A 22 2.87 -5.41 -4.20
C VAL A 22 2.57 -6.63 -5.07
N GLU A 23 3.60 -7.41 -5.40
CA GLU A 23 3.46 -8.68 -6.14
C GLU A 23 3.31 -9.87 -5.18
N GLU A 24 4.05 -9.84 -4.07
CA GLU A 24 4.02 -10.85 -3.02
C GLU A 24 3.84 -10.17 -1.67
N THR A 25 2.75 -10.49 -0.98
CA THR A 25 2.40 -9.90 0.31
C THR A 25 3.21 -10.52 1.44
N ALA A 26 3.44 -9.77 2.52
CA ALA A 26 4.05 -10.32 3.73
C ALA A 26 3.22 -11.47 4.36
N GLY A 27 1.91 -11.52 4.08
CA GLY A 27 1.01 -12.58 4.55
C GLY A 27 0.54 -12.39 5.99
N GLU A 28 1.02 -11.35 6.67
CA GLU A 28 0.56 -10.92 7.99
C GLU A 28 -0.08 -9.53 7.88
N PRO A 29 -1.14 -9.23 8.67
CA PRO A 29 -1.84 -7.95 8.58
C PRO A 29 -0.96 -6.76 8.95
N PHE A 30 0.02 -6.95 9.82
CA PHE A 30 1.04 -5.97 10.19
C PHE A 30 2.20 -6.71 10.87
N LEU A 31 3.33 -6.04 11.05
CA LEU A 31 4.45 -6.53 11.85
C LEU A 31 4.56 -5.68 13.10
N TYR A 32 4.71 -6.31 14.28
CA TYR A 32 4.90 -5.59 15.54
C TYR A 32 5.89 -6.32 16.45
N ASP A 33 6.97 -5.63 16.80
CA ASP A 33 7.91 -6.04 17.85
C ASP A 33 7.53 -5.31 19.14
N GLU A 34 6.79 -6.00 20.02
CA GLU A 34 6.33 -5.49 21.30
C GLU A 34 7.49 -5.10 22.23
N ALA A 35 8.56 -5.90 22.25
CA ALA A 35 9.69 -5.68 23.15
C ALA A 35 10.43 -4.38 22.82
N ARG A 36 10.43 -3.99 21.53
CA ARG A 36 11.04 -2.74 21.05
C ARG A 36 10.04 -1.62 20.80
N ALA A 37 8.74 -1.89 20.89
CA ALA A 37 7.66 -0.98 20.49
C ALA A 37 7.83 -0.43 19.06
N ILE A 38 8.17 -1.31 18.11
CA ILE A 38 8.35 -0.96 16.69
C ILE A 38 7.33 -1.73 15.85
N GLY A 39 6.56 -1.02 15.03
CA GLY A 39 5.59 -1.60 14.12
C GLY A 39 5.79 -1.18 12.67
N ALA A 40 5.35 -2.03 11.74
CA ALA A 40 5.28 -1.75 10.32
C ALA A 40 3.95 -2.23 9.75
N CYS A 41 3.32 -1.38 8.94
CA CYS A 41 2.04 -1.63 8.29
C CYS A 41 2.03 -1.03 6.88
N GLY A 42 1.14 -1.50 6.03
CA GLY A 42 0.95 -0.99 4.67
C GLY A 42 0.16 -1.96 3.79
N ASP A 43 -0.13 -1.54 2.56
CA ASP A 43 -0.81 -2.37 1.56
C ASP A 43 -0.04 -3.67 1.31
N TRP A 44 1.28 -3.60 1.25
CA TRP A 44 2.17 -4.74 1.07
C TRP A 44 2.04 -5.86 2.13
N CYS A 45 1.38 -5.60 3.26
CA CYS A 45 1.05 -6.62 4.25
C CYS A 45 -0.04 -7.58 3.75
N LEU A 46 -1.10 -7.06 3.12
CA LEU A 46 -2.34 -7.79 2.82
C LEU A 46 -2.73 -7.81 1.33
N GLY A 47 -2.27 -6.85 0.52
CA GLY A 47 -2.54 -6.80 -0.92
C GLY A 47 -2.44 -5.39 -1.51
N ALA A 48 -2.39 -5.30 -2.83
CA ALA A 48 -2.09 -4.05 -3.55
C ALA A 48 -3.29 -3.10 -3.70
N ARG A 49 -3.91 -2.71 -2.58
CA ARG A 49 -5.09 -1.83 -2.53
C ARG A 49 -5.04 -0.87 -1.35
N VAL A 50 -5.77 0.23 -1.46
CA VAL A 50 -5.88 1.22 -0.38
C VAL A 50 -6.53 0.61 0.87
N GLU A 51 -7.55 -0.24 0.70
CA GLU A 51 -8.24 -0.92 1.80
C GLU A 51 -7.29 -1.83 2.59
N ALA A 52 -6.39 -2.54 1.90
CA ALA A 52 -5.38 -3.37 2.55
C ALA A 52 -4.39 -2.52 3.39
N ALA A 53 -4.02 -1.34 2.90
CA ALA A 53 -3.19 -0.40 3.68
C ALA A 53 -3.91 0.10 4.93
N PHE A 54 -5.20 0.41 4.80
CA PHE A 54 -6.03 0.86 5.91
C PHE A 54 -6.18 -0.23 6.97
N ASP A 55 -6.61 -1.43 6.57
CA ASP A 55 -6.80 -2.57 7.48
C ASP A 55 -5.50 -2.94 8.22
N SER A 56 -4.37 -2.89 7.50
CA SER A 56 -3.04 -3.12 8.08
C SER A 56 -2.69 -2.08 9.15
N GLY A 57 -2.92 -0.80 8.87
CA GLY A 57 -2.65 0.30 9.79
C GLY A 57 -3.57 0.31 11.01
N ASP A 58 -4.86 0.04 10.81
CA ASP A 58 -5.84 -0.06 11.89
C ASP A 58 -5.51 -1.23 12.82
N GLY A 59 -5.17 -2.40 12.26
CA GLY A 59 -4.74 -3.57 13.03
C GLY A 59 -3.50 -3.28 13.89
N LEU A 60 -2.47 -2.64 13.32
CA LEU A 60 -1.29 -2.26 14.10
C LEU A 60 -1.63 -1.24 15.19
N GLY A 61 -2.48 -0.26 14.89
CA GLY A 61 -2.95 0.74 15.85
C GLY A 61 -3.70 0.11 17.03
N ALA A 62 -4.56 -0.88 16.76
CA ALA A 62 -5.25 -1.64 17.79
C ALA A 62 -4.26 -2.42 18.67
N ALA A 63 -3.24 -3.07 18.08
CA ALA A 63 -2.21 -3.79 18.82
C ALA A 63 -1.41 -2.87 19.75
N ILE A 64 -0.96 -1.72 19.24
CA ILE A 64 -0.23 -0.72 20.04
C ILE A 64 -1.10 -0.18 21.17
N ALA A 65 -2.38 0.04 20.91
CA ALA A 65 -3.31 0.59 21.90
C ALA A 65 -3.80 -0.46 22.93
N GLY A 66 -3.39 -1.73 22.82
CA GLY A 66 -3.87 -2.82 23.69
C GLY A 66 -5.35 -3.17 23.46
N ARG A 67 -5.83 -3.00 22.23
CA ARG A 67 -7.23 -3.24 21.81
C ARG A 67 -7.38 -4.37 20.78
N ALA A 68 -6.27 -5.02 20.42
CA ALA A 68 -6.24 -6.15 19.50
C ALA A 68 -6.78 -7.43 20.15
#